data_AF-A0A0D8XEA2-F1
#
_entry.id   AF-A0A0D8XEA2-F1
#
_cell.length_a   1.000
_cell.length_b   1.000
_cell.length_c   1.000
_cell.angle_alpha   90.00
_cell.angle_beta   90.00
_cell.angle_gamma   90.00
#
_symmetry.space_group_name_H-M   'P 1'
#
loop_
_entity.id
_entity.type
_entity.pdbx_description
1 polymer ?
#
loop_
_entity_poly.entity_id
_entity_poly.type
_entity_poly.pdbx_seq_one_letter_code
_entity_poly.pdbx_strand_id
1 'polypeptide(L)'
;MIGSKEGDIYSFAIICAEVVTKSWPWNLNNRKEDATEILYMVKKGGHPYTRPELMTDGEMEVNPSLIHLIRDCWTERPSERPTITMVRSQMNSMDSRNGNLMDYIFNILEKYASTLEEEVSETSERKS
;
A
#
# COMPACT_ATOMS: atom_id res chain seq x y z
N MET A 1 18.54 5.43 12.16
CA MET A 1 17.79 6.25 11.19
C MET A 1 16.83 7.11 11.98
N ILE A 2 16.80 8.42 11.73
CA ILE A 2 15.80 9.32 12.30
C ILE A 2 14.61 9.31 11.34
N GLY A 3 13.39 9.06 11.84
CA GLY A 3 12.18 9.15 11.01
C GLY A 3 11.97 10.58 10.52
N SER A 4 11.43 10.74 9.31
CA SER A 4 11.06 12.04 8.75
C SER A 4 9.62 12.01 8.26
N LYS A 5 8.98 13.18 8.23
CA LYS A 5 7.60 13.31 7.74
C LYS A 5 7.48 12.79 6.31
N GLU A 6 8.45 13.12 5.46
CA GLU A 6 8.51 12.67 4.07
C GLU A 6 8.76 11.16 3.97
N GLY A 7 9.45 10.57 4.95
CA GLY A 7 9.61 9.13 5.09
C GLY A 7 8.30 8.44 5.45
N ASP A 8 7.50 9.01 6.34
CA ASP A 8 6.17 8.50 6.68
C ASP A 8 5.23 8.53 5.46
N ILE A 9 5.29 9.60 4.65
CA ILE A 9 4.52 9.72 3.40
C ILE A 9 4.94 8.65 2.37
N TYR A 10 6.23 8.34 2.30
CA TYR A 10 6.71 7.24 1.44
C TYR A 10 6.18 5.88 1.92
N SER A 11 6.29 5.59 3.22
CA SER A 11 5.79 4.34 3.80
C SER A 11 4.28 4.19 3.61
N PHE A 12 3.53 5.28 3.75
CA PHE A 12 2.10 5.32 3.41
C PHE A 12 1.84 4.87 1.97
N ALA A 13 2.59 5.37 0.99
CA ALA A 13 2.44 4.97 -0.41
C ALA A 13 2.68 3.47 -0.62
N ILE A 14 3.69 2.89 0.06
CA ILE A 14 4.00 1.45 -0.03
C ILE A 14 2.84 0.61 0.53
N ILE A 15 2.30 1.01 1.68
CA ILE A 15 1.14 0.33 2.29
C ILE A 15 -0.08 0.44 1.38
N CYS A 16 -0.37 1.62 0.83
CA CYS A 16 -1.49 1.79 -0.10
C CYS A 16 -1.32 0.97 -1.37
N ALA A 17 -0.10 0.85 -1.90
CA ALA A 17 0.18 0.00 -3.05
C ALA A 17 -0.17 -1.46 -2.75
N GLU A 18 0.32 -1.99 -1.62
CA GLU A 18 0.01 -3.36 -1.17
C GLU A 18 -1.50 -3.61 -1.03
N VAL A 19 -2.22 -2.67 -0.42
CA VAL A 19 -3.69 -2.75 -0.25
C VAL A 19 -4.40 -2.75 -1.59
N VAL A 20 -3.99 -1.87 -2.51
CA VAL A 20 -4.62 -1.71 -3.83
C VAL A 20 -4.35 -2.90 -4.75
N THR A 21 -3.13 -3.44 -4.71
CA THR A 21 -2.71 -4.54 -5.61
C THR A 21 -2.93 -5.92 -5.00
N LYS A 22 -3.34 -5.99 -3.72
CA LYS A 22 -3.47 -7.23 -2.93
C LYS A 22 -2.25 -8.14 -3.05
N SER A 23 -1.08 -7.55 -3.22
CA SER A 23 0.17 -8.26 -3.47
C SER A 23 1.33 -7.59 -2.78
N TRP A 24 2.31 -8.40 -2.39
CA TRP A 24 3.51 -7.93 -1.71
C TRP A 24 4.22 -6.86 -2.54
N PRO A 25 4.63 -5.73 -1.92
CA PRO A 25 5.45 -4.72 -2.58
C PRO A 25 6.68 -5.34 -3.24
N TRP A 26 6.94 -4.96 -4.49
CA TRP A 26 7.99 -5.53 -5.34
C TRP A 26 7.93 -7.06 -5.53
N ASN A 27 6.86 -7.78 -5.17
CA ASN A 27 6.72 -9.23 -5.41
C ASN A 27 8.03 -10.01 -5.18
N LEU A 28 8.59 -9.91 -3.96
CA LEU A 28 9.92 -10.44 -3.62
C LEU A 28 10.12 -11.92 -3.99
N ASN A 29 9.04 -12.70 -4.01
CA ASN A 29 9.07 -14.13 -4.34
C ASN A 29 9.28 -14.41 -5.83
N ASN A 30 9.06 -13.42 -6.70
CA ASN A 30 9.17 -13.56 -8.15
C ASN A 30 10.28 -12.67 -8.74
N ARG A 31 11.25 -12.28 -7.92
CA ARG A 31 12.39 -11.43 -8.31
C ARG A 31 13.71 -12.07 -7.94
N LYS A 32 14.77 -11.59 -8.58
CA LYS A 32 16.14 -12.04 -8.28
C LYS A 32 16.73 -11.26 -7.10
N GLU A 33 16.32 -10.00 -6.96
CA GLU A 33 16.86 -9.11 -5.96
C GLU A 33 16.25 -9.39 -4.58
N ASP A 34 17.09 -9.43 -3.56
CA ASP A 34 16.64 -9.53 -2.17
C ASP A 34 16.20 -8.16 -1.60
N ALA A 35 15.66 -8.17 -0.39
CA ALA A 35 15.19 -6.94 0.28
C ALA A 35 16.32 -5.90 0.49
N THR A 36 17.57 -6.34 0.68
CA THR A 36 18.72 -5.47 0.88
C THR A 36 19.11 -4.80 -0.44
N GLU A 37 19.10 -5.56 -1.54
CA GLU A 37 19.35 -5.06 -2.89
C GLU A 37 18.25 -4.09 -3.32
N ILE A 38 16.99 -4.39 -3.04
CA ILE A 38 15.87 -3.47 -3.30
C ILE A 38 16.03 -2.18 -2.52
N LEU A 39 16.36 -2.27 -1.22
CA LEU A 39 16.61 -1.09 -0.40
C LEU A 39 17.78 -0.25 -0.95
N TYR A 40 18.84 -0.91 -1.42
CA TYR A 40 19.96 -0.23 -2.06
C TYR A 40 19.53 0.47 -3.35
N MET A 41 18.78 -0.19 -4.22
CA MET A 41 18.27 0.40 -5.46
C MET A 41 17.35 1.59 -5.20
N VAL A 42 16.44 1.48 -4.22
CA VAL A 42 15.56 2.58 -3.80
C VAL A 42 16.36 3.78 -3.30
N LYS A 43 17.41 3.56 -2.51
CA LYS A 43 18.27 4.65 -1.99
C LYS A 43 19.19 5.24 -3.04
N LYS A 44 19.69 4.42 -3.95
CA LYS A 44 20.54 4.84 -5.07
C LYS A 44 19.74 5.68 -6.07
N GLY A 45 18.45 5.41 -6.20
CA GLY A 45 17.60 5.99 -7.22
C GLY A 45 18.01 5.52 -8.63
N GLY A 46 17.62 6.29 -9.64
CA GLY A 46 17.89 6.01 -11.06
C GLY A 46 16.63 5.76 -11.88
N HIS A 47 16.79 5.55 -13.18
CA HIS A 47 15.66 5.31 -14.10
C HIS A 47 15.80 3.93 -14.78
N PRO A 48 14.77 3.06 -14.74
CA PRO A 48 13.47 3.25 -14.09
C PRO A 48 13.58 3.28 -12.56
N TYR A 49 12.71 4.06 -11.90
CA TYR A 49 12.67 4.10 -10.44
C TYR A 49 12.25 2.73 -9.90
N THR A 50 12.97 2.22 -8.91
CA THR A 50 12.58 1.00 -8.19
C THR A 50 11.37 1.32 -7.32
N ARG A 51 10.17 1.01 -7.84
CA ARG A 51 8.87 1.16 -7.17
C ARG A 51 8.04 -0.10 -7.35
N PRO A 52 7.10 -0.41 -6.42
CA PRO A 52 6.15 -1.48 -6.62
C PRO A 52 5.31 -1.24 -7.87
N GLU A 53 4.95 -2.31 -8.56
CA GLU A 53 3.99 -2.23 -9.66
C GLU A 53 2.60 -1.95 -9.09
N LEU A 54 1.87 -1.02 -9.69
CA LEU A 54 0.48 -0.70 -9.32
C LEU A 54 -0.50 -1.36 -10.29
N MET A 55 -0.31 -2.65 -10.54
CA MET A 55 -1.24 -3.42 -11.37
C MET A 55 -2.35 -3.98 -10.48
N THR A 56 -3.59 -3.59 -10.77
CA THR A 56 -4.79 -4.16 -10.14
C THR A 56 -5.25 -5.36 -10.96
N ASP A 57 -5.71 -6.42 -10.29
CA ASP A 57 -6.28 -7.62 -10.90
C ASP A 57 -7.58 -7.38 -11.71
N GLY A 58 -8.14 -6.17 -11.65
CA GLY A 58 -9.36 -5.78 -12.33
C GLY A 58 -10.63 -6.24 -11.60
N GLU A 59 -10.50 -7.01 -10.51
CA GLU A 59 -11.62 -7.39 -9.66
C GLU A 59 -12.10 -6.22 -8.80
N MET A 60 -11.23 -5.24 -8.57
CA MET A 60 -11.50 -4.05 -7.78
C MET A 60 -11.40 -2.78 -8.64
N GLU A 61 -12.49 -2.01 -8.70
CA GLU A 61 -12.48 -0.70 -9.33
C GLU A 61 -11.79 0.31 -8.40
N VAL A 62 -10.51 0.56 -8.64
CA VAL A 62 -9.71 1.50 -7.85
C VAL A 62 -9.80 2.88 -8.48
N ASN A 63 -10.14 3.88 -7.66
CA ASN A 63 -10.19 5.27 -8.11
C ASN A 63 -8.83 5.67 -8.72
N PRO A 64 -8.76 6.08 -10.00
CA PRO A 64 -7.50 6.48 -10.63
C PRO A 64 -6.78 7.59 -9.87
N SER A 65 -7.52 8.46 -9.18
CA SER A 65 -6.98 9.53 -8.33
C SER A 65 -6.19 8.98 -7.15
N LEU A 66 -6.57 7.82 -6.60
CA LEU A 66 -5.82 7.14 -5.56
C LEU A 66 -4.48 6.62 -6.09
N ILE A 67 -4.46 6.05 -7.30
CA ILE A 67 -3.24 5.60 -7.97
C ILE A 67 -2.28 6.78 -8.19
N HIS A 68 -2.80 7.93 -8.60
CA HIS A 68 -1.99 9.16 -8.72
C HIS A 68 -1.45 9.63 -7.36
N LEU A 69 -2.29 9.65 -6.33
CA LEU A 69 -1.85 10.03 -4.98
C LEU A 69 -0.74 9.12 -4.44
N ILE A 70 -0.86 7.79 -4.64
CA ILE A 70 0.21 6.84 -4.28
C ILE A 70 1.51 7.21 -4.98
N ARG A 71 1.43 7.55 -6.27
CA ARG A 71 2.61 7.95 -7.06
C ARG A 71 3.27 9.23 -6.56
N ASP A 72 2.47 10.21 -6.16
CA ASP A 72 2.98 11.46 -5.60
C ASP A 72 3.67 11.23 -4.24
N CYS A 73 3.08 10.38 -3.40
CA CYS A 73 3.59 10.06 -2.06
C CYS A 73 4.95 9.34 -2.07
N TRP A 74 5.29 8.58 -3.11
CA TRP A 74 6.61 7.91 -3.22
C TRP A 74 7.57 8.54 -4.23
N THR A 75 7.37 9.82 -4.54
CA THR A 75 8.28 10.59 -5.41
C THR A 75 9.72 10.53 -4.88
N GLU A 76 10.69 10.45 -5.80
CA GLU A 76 12.11 10.26 -5.47
C GLU A 76 12.63 11.36 -4.54
N ARG A 77 12.33 12.62 -4.85
CA ARG A 77 12.69 13.77 -4.03
C ARG A 77 11.77 13.87 -2.81
N PRO A 78 12.28 13.71 -1.57
CA PRO A 78 11.45 13.77 -0.37
C PRO A 78 10.67 15.09 -0.23
N SER A 79 11.29 16.20 -0.63
CA SER A 79 10.69 17.54 -0.58
C SER A 79 9.52 17.76 -1.56
N GLU A 80 9.40 16.91 -2.59
CA GLU A 80 8.30 16.98 -3.57
C GLU A 80 7.10 16.14 -3.17
N ARG A 81 7.23 15.32 -2.11
CA ARG A 81 6.12 14.51 -1.59
C ARG A 81 5.08 15.43 -0.95
N PRO A 82 3.78 15.14 -1.11
CA PRO A 82 2.71 15.91 -0.48
C PRO A 82 2.82 15.83 1.04
N THR A 83 2.39 16.88 1.73
CA THR A 83 2.26 16.83 3.19
C THR A 83 1.08 15.94 3.60
N ILE A 84 1.09 15.43 4.84
CA ILE A 84 -0.03 14.63 5.35
C ILE A 84 -1.38 15.38 5.30
N THR A 85 -1.37 16.71 5.41
CA THR A 85 -2.58 17.53 5.27
C THR A 85 -3.10 17.54 3.84
N MET A 86 -2.21 17.59 2.84
CA MET A 86 -2.57 17.49 1.42
C MET A 86 -3.08 16.08 1.09
N VAL A 87 -2.40 15.03 1.56
CA VAL A 87 -2.83 13.63 1.39
C VAL A 87 -4.25 13.44 1.95
N ARG A 88 -4.50 13.86 3.19
CA ARG A 88 -5.83 13.78 3.81
C ARG A 88 -6.88 14.55 3.03
N SER A 89 -6.57 15.78 2.59
CA SER A 89 -7.50 16.58 1.79
C SER A 89 -7.86 15.91 0.47
N GLN A 90 -6.87 15.30 -0.20
CA GLN A 90 -7.10 14.57 -1.45
C GLN A 90 -7.96 13.34 -1.20
N MET A 91 -7.66 12.53 -0.18
CA MET A 91 -8.47 11.37 0.18
C MET A 91 -9.93 11.76 0.48
N ASN A 92 -10.16 12.78 1.32
CA ASN A 92 -11.51 13.24 1.63
C ASN A 92 -12.26 13.77 0.40
N SER A 93 -11.55 14.33 -0.59
CA SER A 93 -12.18 14.79 -1.83
C SER A 93 -12.61 13.63 -2.75
N MET A 94 -11.97 12.46 -2.61
CA MET A 94 -12.34 11.24 -3.33
C MET A 94 -13.62 10.62 -2.73
N ASP A 95 -13.85 10.79 -1.43
CA ASP A 95 -15.04 10.27 -0.71
C ASP A 95 -16.37 10.91 -1.15
N SER A 96 -16.35 12.07 -1.82
CA SER A 96 -17.60 12.74 -2.23
C SER A 96 -18.38 12.04 -3.34
N ARG A 97 -17.87 10.97 -3.96
CA ARG A 97 -18.61 10.24 -5.01
C ARG A 97 -18.58 8.72 -4.93
N ASN A 98 -17.63 8.10 -4.25
CA ASN A 98 -17.52 6.65 -4.12
C ASN A 98 -17.15 6.29 -2.68
N GLY A 99 -17.85 5.31 -2.11
CA GLY A 99 -17.85 4.95 -0.69
C GLY A 99 -16.48 5.00 -0.01
N ASN A 100 -16.52 5.55 1.20
CA ASN A 100 -15.43 5.81 2.13
C ASN A 100 -14.35 4.72 2.11
N LEU A 101 -13.16 5.04 1.60
CA LEU A 101 -12.02 4.12 1.51
C LEU A 101 -11.63 3.58 2.90
N MET A 102 -11.82 4.37 3.95
CA MET A 102 -11.65 3.87 5.32
C MET A 102 -12.67 2.79 5.65
N ASP A 103 -13.95 2.99 5.33
CA ASP A 103 -14.97 1.96 5.54
C ASP A 103 -14.66 0.71 4.71
N TYR A 104 -14.10 0.87 3.51
CA TYR A 104 -13.63 -0.25 2.70
C TYR A 104 -12.45 -1.00 3.34
N ILE A 105 -11.44 -0.28 3.84
CA ILE A 105 -10.29 -0.87 4.54
C ILE A 105 -10.75 -1.55 5.83
N PHE A 106 -11.66 -0.95 6.59
CA PHE A 106 -12.25 -1.56 7.78
C PHE A 106 -13.00 -2.84 7.43
N ASN A 107 -13.79 -2.84 6.36
CA ASN A 107 -14.55 -4.02 5.91
C ASN A 107 -13.62 -5.15 5.43
N ILE A 108 -12.50 -4.82 4.78
CA ILE A 108 -11.45 -5.80 4.46
C ILE A 108 -10.84 -6.39 5.73
N LEU A 109 -10.39 -5.54 6.66
CA LEU A 109 -9.74 -5.98 7.90
C LEU A 109 -10.69 -6.86 8.74
N GLU A 110 -11.96 -6.49 8.80
CA GLU A 110 -13.00 -7.26 9.48
C GLU A 110 -13.21 -8.63 8.82
N LYS A 111 -13.24 -8.69 7.48
CA LYS A 111 -13.30 -9.97 6.76
C LYS A 111 -12.08 -10.84 7.03
N TYR A 112 -10.87 -10.29 6.96
CA TYR A 112 -9.66 -11.06 7.26
C TYR A 112 -9.66 -11.60 8.70
N ALA A 113 -10.10 -10.80 9.68
CA ALA A 113 -10.23 -11.25 11.07
C ALA A 113 -11.24 -12.40 11.21
N SER A 114 -12.40 -12.29 10.56
CA SER A 114 -13.43 -13.34 10.61
C SER A 114 -12.97 -14.67 10.00
N THR A 115 -12.30 -14.65 8.85
CA THR A 115 -11.77 -15.87 8.21
C THR A 115 -10.66 -16.51 9.05
N LEU A 116 -9.82 -15.70 9.69
CA LEU A 116 -8.79 -16.21 10.62
C LEU A 116 -9.40 -16.87 11.87
N GLU A 117 -10.47 -16.31 12.45
CA GLU A 117 -11.17 -16.94 13.57
C GLU A 117 -11.78 -18.29 13.18
N GLU A 118 -12.38 -18.36 11.98
CA GLU A 118 -12.96 -19.60 11.45
C GLU A 118 -11.88 -20.68 11.28
N GLU A 119 -10.75 -20.37 10.65
CA GLU A 119 -9.63 -21.31 10.46
C GLU A 119 -9.01 -21.78 11.79
N VAL A 120 -8.88 -20.90 12.79
CA VAL A 120 -8.39 -21.25 14.12
C VAL A 120 -9.38 -22.17 14.84
N SER A 121 -10.68 -21.91 14.73
CA SER A 121 -11.72 -22.72 15.37
C SER A 121 -11.77 -24.14 14.78
N GLU A 122 -11.76 -24.28 13.46
CA GLU A 122 -11.72 -25.59 12.79
C GLU A 122 -10.46 -26.40 13.13
N THR A 123 -9.32 -25.72 13.31
CA THR A 123 -8.06 -26.38 13.69
C THR A 123 -8.06 -26.84 15.15
N SER A 124 -8.82 -26.15 16.01
CA SER A 124 -8.99 -26.52 17.41
C SER A 124 -9.97 -27.69 17.60
N GLU A 125 -11.01 -27.77 16.77
CA GLU A 125 -11.97 -28.89 16.78
C GLU A 125 -11.40 -30.18 16.20
N ARG A 126 -10.54 -30.11 15.17
CA ARG A 126 -9.86 -31.29 14.61
C ARG A 126 -8.74 -31.85 15.51
N LYS A 127 -8.38 -31.16 16.60
CA LYS A 127 -7.36 -31.58 17.57
C LYS A 127 -7.92 -32.00 18.93
N SER A 128 -9.24 -32.01 19.11
CA SER A 128 -9.93 -32.60 20.26
C SER A 128 -10.55 -33.95 19.91
#